data_AF-A0A535L256-F1
#
_entry.id   AF-A0A535L256-F1
#
_cell.length_a   1.000
_cell.length_b   1.000
_cell.length_c   1.000
_cell.angle_alpha   90.00
_cell.angle_beta   90.00
_cell.angle_gamma   90.00
#
_symmetry.space_group_name_H-M   'P 1'
#
loop_
_entity.id
_entity.type
_entity.pdbx_description
1 polymer ?
#
loop_
_entity_poly.entity_id
_entity_poly.type
_entity_poly.pdbx_seq_one_letter_code
_entity_poly.pdbx_strand_id
1 'polypeptide(L)'
;MKQIGRIPSPQERAKPHWRRYVNDSLLALGGGVLVTSLIAAGHLYPRIPTISLVYLLVVVALASTRGLYAASLASLLAVLAFDYFLVPPLYTFVVSKFEDLLTLFVFLATAVITSQLASAQRRSAEEARGRERETRLLYEQAQELAALQERQRLARELHDSVSQALYGISLWAHTVREALESSEPEQAEAAIEDVLTLAEAGLAEMHALIFELRPESLETEGLVAALTKQVEALRARYKLTVEADLVDEPDLSLEKKEALYRIA
;
A
#
# COMPACT_ATOMS: atom_id res chain seq x y z
N MET A 1 -28.66 4.63 14.09
CA MET A 1 -27.65 4.77 15.15
C MET A 1 -26.59 3.70 14.95
N LYS A 2 -25.45 4.08 14.35
CA LYS A 2 -24.40 3.20 13.83
C LYS A 2 -23.37 2.93 14.94
N GLN A 3 -23.04 1.67 15.15
CA GLN A 3 -22.13 1.19 16.18
C GLN A 3 -20.78 1.91 16.08
N ILE A 4 -20.39 2.58 17.17
CA ILE A 4 -19.08 3.21 17.35
C ILE A 4 -18.04 2.09 17.41
N GLY A 5 -17.08 2.15 16.49
CA GLY A 5 -15.96 1.21 16.41
C GLY A 5 -15.22 1.15 17.74
N ARG A 6 -15.20 -0.05 18.32
CA ARG A 6 -14.53 -0.37 19.57
C ARG A 6 -13.03 -0.11 19.41
N ILE A 7 -12.49 0.85 20.16
CA ILE A 7 -11.04 1.10 20.24
C ILE A 7 -10.40 -0.17 20.83
N PRO A 8 -9.47 -0.84 20.12
CA PRO A 8 -8.80 -2.01 20.66
C PRO A 8 -7.94 -1.60 21.86
N SER A 9 -8.06 -2.33 22.97
CA SER A 9 -7.33 -2.06 24.20
C SER A 9 -5.82 -2.37 24.02
N PRO A 10 -4.92 -1.75 24.82
CA PRO A 10 -3.46 -1.88 24.65
C PRO A 10 -2.90 -3.32 24.80
N GLN A 11 -3.73 -4.30 25.17
CA GLN A 11 -3.32 -5.67 25.45
C GLN A 11 -3.27 -6.60 24.22
N GLU A 12 -3.78 -6.19 23.05
CA GLU A 12 -3.84 -7.08 21.86
C GLU A 12 -2.58 -7.05 20.95
N ARG A 13 -1.52 -6.28 21.29
CA ARG A 13 -0.33 -6.10 20.41
C ARG A 13 0.92 -6.91 20.75
N ALA A 14 0.88 -7.85 21.70
CA ALA A 14 2.06 -8.65 22.03
C ALA A 14 1.82 -10.15 21.79
N LYS A 15 1.81 -10.58 20.51
CA LYS A 15 2.10 -11.99 20.22
C LYS A 15 3.47 -12.30 20.83
N PRO A 16 3.64 -13.40 21.59
CA PRO A 16 4.76 -13.51 22.51
C PRO A 16 6.06 -13.71 21.74
N HIS A 17 6.88 -12.66 21.70
CA HIS A 17 8.19 -12.66 21.05
C HIS A 17 9.11 -13.76 21.63
N TRP A 18 8.85 -14.19 22.89
CA TRP A 18 9.59 -15.24 23.61
C TRP A 18 9.64 -16.58 22.87
N ARG A 19 8.59 -16.96 22.10
CA ARG A 19 8.61 -18.20 21.31
C ARG A 19 9.65 -18.18 20.19
N ARG A 20 9.85 -17.02 19.54
CA ARG A 20 10.93 -16.87 18.55
C ARG A 20 12.29 -16.91 19.24
N TYR A 21 12.44 -16.23 20.38
CA TYR A 21 13.68 -16.29 21.20
C TYR A 21 14.05 -17.71 21.63
N VAL A 22 13.07 -18.51 22.07
CA VAL A 22 13.30 -19.90 22.49
C VAL A 22 13.68 -20.79 21.31
N ASN A 23 12.98 -20.68 20.17
CA ASN A 23 13.29 -21.47 18.98
C ASN A 23 14.67 -21.11 18.40
N ASP A 24 15.02 -19.82 18.36
CA ASP A 24 16.30 -19.34 17.88
C ASP A 24 17.47 -19.79 18.78
N SER A 25 17.24 -19.84 20.10
CA SER A 25 18.22 -20.35 21.08
C SER A 25 18.40 -21.86 21.00
N LEU A 26 17.31 -22.62 20.80
CA LEU A 26 17.36 -24.09 20.64
C LEU A 26 18.10 -24.50 19.35
N LEU A 27 17.92 -23.76 18.26
CA LEU A 27 18.63 -24.02 17.01
C LEU A 27 20.12 -23.67 17.10
N ALA A 28 20.47 -22.60 17.81
CA ALA A 28 21.87 -22.24 18.07
C ALA A 28 22.57 -23.30 18.95
N LEU A 29 21.88 -23.79 19.99
CA LEU A 29 22.35 -24.90 20.83
C LEU A 29 22.55 -26.17 20.00
N GLY A 30 21.56 -26.55 19.18
CA GLY A 30 21.65 -27.72 18.31
C GLY A 30 22.79 -27.63 17.29
N GLY A 31 22.96 -26.46 16.64
CA GLY A 31 24.05 -26.23 15.69
C GLY A 31 25.43 -26.29 16.32
N GLY A 32 25.61 -25.66 17.49
CA GLY A 32 26.88 -25.70 18.23
C GLY A 32 27.24 -27.12 18.68
N VAL A 33 26.28 -27.85 19.25
CA VAL A 33 26.48 -29.24 19.68
C VAL A 33 26.78 -30.16 18.50
N LEU A 34 26.10 -30.00 17.37
CA LEU A 34 26.27 -30.85 16.19
C LEU A 34 27.65 -30.65 15.55
N VAL A 35 28.09 -29.39 15.39
CA VAL A 35 29.43 -29.08 14.87
C VAL A 35 30.51 -29.59 15.81
N THR A 36 30.35 -29.38 17.13
CA THR A 36 31.29 -29.87 18.16
C THR A 36 31.36 -31.40 18.16
N SER A 37 30.22 -32.08 18.04
CA SER A 37 30.14 -33.54 18.01
C SER A 37 30.78 -34.14 16.73
N LEU A 38 30.60 -33.48 15.58
CA LEU A 38 31.18 -33.92 14.31
C LEU A 38 32.72 -33.83 14.33
N ILE A 39 33.27 -32.78 14.94
CA ILE A 39 34.71 -32.55 15.06
C ILE A 39 35.35 -33.53 16.06
N ALA A 40 34.69 -33.77 17.20
CA ALA A 40 35.15 -34.73 18.20
C ALA A 40 35.14 -36.17 17.66
N ALA A 41 34.07 -36.57 16.96
CA ALA A 41 33.94 -37.88 16.34
C ALA A 41 34.97 -38.11 15.21
N GLY A 42 35.40 -37.05 14.52
CA GLY A 42 36.36 -37.13 13.43
C GLY A 42 37.83 -37.29 13.85
N HIS A 43 38.17 -37.17 15.14
CA HIS A 43 39.56 -37.20 15.63
C HIS A 43 40.51 -36.29 14.80
N LEU A 44 40.00 -35.13 14.35
CA LEU A 44 40.78 -34.18 13.54
C LEU A 44 41.84 -33.41 14.35
N TYR A 45 41.77 -33.50 15.68
CA TYR A 45 42.57 -32.72 16.62
C TYR A 45 44.09 -32.97 16.58
N PRO A 46 44.62 -34.15 16.16
CA PRO A 46 46.06 -34.30 15.98
C PRO A 46 46.60 -33.82 14.61
N ARG A 47 45.73 -33.51 13.61
CA ARG A 47 46.18 -33.41 12.21
C ARG A 47 46.09 -32.00 11.59
N ILE A 48 45.27 -31.10 12.13
CA ILE A 48 45.08 -29.75 11.57
C ILE A 48 44.99 -28.70 12.71
N PRO A 49 46.01 -27.86 12.93
CA PRO A 49 46.00 -26.79 13.94
C PRO A 49 44.98 -25.64 13.69
N THR A 50 44.24 -25.69 12.57
CA THR A 50 43.45 -24.57 12.02
C THR A 50 41.93 -24.65 12.32
N ILE A 51 41.52 -25.44 13.33
CA ILE A 51 40.10 -25.70 13.68
C ILE A 51 39.36 -24.40 14.08
N SER A 52 40.08 -23.40 14.58
CA SER A 52 39.53 -22.10 15.00
C SER A 52 38.85 -21.31 13.86
N LEU A 53 39.27 -21.49 12.60
CA LEU A 53 38.65 -20.81 11.45
C LEU A 53 37.28 -21.38 11.08
N VAL A 54 37.07 -22.69 11.26
CA VAL A 54 35.78 -23.35 11.00
C VAL A 54 34.75 -22.92 12.05
N TYR A 55 35.18 -22.79 13.30
CA TYR A 55 34.32 -22.37 14.40
C TYR A 55 33.89 -20.89 14.28
N LEU A 56 34.80 -20.03 13.81
CA LEU A 56 34.51 -18.63 13.48
C LEU A 56 33.45 -18.50 12.39
N LEU A 57 33.50 -19.35 11.37
CA LEU A 57 32.55 -19.33 10.24
C LEU A 57 31.12 -19.71 10.69
N VAL A 58 31.00 -20.71 11.56
CA VAL A 58 29.70 -21.14 12.14
C VAL A 58 29.12 -20.05 13.04
N VAL A 59 29.94 -19.38 13.85
CA VAL A 59 29.46 -18.30 14.73
C VAL A 59 29.07 -17.04 13.95
N VAL A 60 29.81 -16.68 12.91
CA VAL A 60 29.42 -15.58 12.02
C VAL A 60 28.07 -15.88 11.33
N ALA A 61 27.88 -17.10 10.84
CA ALA A 61 26.62 -17.50 10.19
C ALA A 61 25.43 -17.48 11.16
N LEU A 62 25.61 -17.97 12.38
CA LEU A 62 24.56 -17.95 13.42
C LEU A 62 24.27 -16.53 13.92
N ALA A 63 25.30 -15.70 14.06
CA ALA A 63 25.16 -14.30 14.49
C ALA A 63 24.45 -13.44 13.43
N SER A 64 24.76 -13.66 12.14
CA SER A 64 24.26 -12.82 11.03
C SER A 64 22.74 -12.91 10.83
N THR A 65 22.08 -13.94 11.35
CA THR A 65 20.67 -14.21 11.03
C THR A 65 19.69 -13.80 12.13
N ARG A 66 20.13 -13.64 13.40
CA ARG A 66 19.18 -13.64 14.55
C ARG A 66 19.31 -12.51 15.59
N GLY A 67 20.21 -11.55 15.38
CA GLY A 67 20.29 -10.31 16.17
C GLY A 67 21.05 -10.45 17.50
N LEU A 68 21.20 -9.31 18.23
CA LEU A 68 22.14 -9.14 19.35
C LEU A 68 22.07 -10.24 20.42
N TYR A 69 20.90 -10.47 21.02
CA TYR A 69 20.78 -11.38 22.15
C TYR A 69 21.06 -12.84 21.77
N ALA A 70 20.64 -13.28 20.58
CA ALA A 70 20.90 -14.63 20.09
C ALA A 70 22.39 -14.81 19.72
N ALA A 71 23.01 -13.78 19.13
CA ALA A 71 24.43 -13.81 18.78
C ALA A 71 25.33 -13.85 20.03
N SER A 72 25.03 -13.05 21.06
CA SER A 72 25.78 -13.04 22.32
C SER A 72 25.68 -14.38 23.04
N LEU A 73 24.48 -14.96 23.15
CA LEU A 73 24.26 -16.24 23.82
C LEU A 73 24.90 -17.39 23.03
N ALA A 74 24.73 -17.43 21.71
CA ALA A 74 25.35 -18.44 20.84
C ALA A 74 26.88 -18.38 20.90
N SER A 75 27.44 -17.18 20.90
CA SER A 75 28.89 -16.98 21.02
C SER A 75 29.42 -17.44 22.37
N LEU A 76 28.74 -17.11 23.48
CA LEU A 76 29.15 -17.53 24.82
C LEU A 76 29.10 -19.06 24.97
N LEU A 77 28.01 -19.68 24.51
CA LEU A 77 27.84 -21.13 24.53
C LEU A 77 28.87 -21.84 23.64
N ALA A 78 29.16 -21.28 22.46
CA ALA A 78 30.16 -21.81 21.55
C ALA A 78 31.55 -21.77 22.17
N VAL A 79 31.94 -20.67 22.82
CA VAL A 79 33.22 -20.53 23.51
C VAL A 79 33.33 -21.51 24.68
N LEU A 80 32.30 -21.63 25.51
CA LEU A 80 32.28 -22.58 26.63
C LEU A 80 32.37 -24.04 26.16
N ALA A 81 31.67 -24.38 25.07
CA ALA A 81 31.73 -25.71 24.47
C ALA A 81 33.12 -26.01 23.87
N PHE A 82 33.75 -25.02 23.23
CA PHE A 82 35.09 -25.15 22.66
C PHE A 82 36.16 -25.38 23.73
N ASP A 83 36.14 -24.57 24.79
CA ASP A 83 37.08 -24.68 25.92
C ASP A 83 36.95 -26.05 26.62
N TYR A 84 35.71 -26.47 26.91
CA TYR A 84 35.45 -27.68 27.70
C TYR A 84 35.73 -28.99 26.95
N PHE A 85 35.39 -29.08 25.65
CA PHE A 85 35.43 -30.34 24.90
C PHE A 85 36.67 -30.53 24.04
N LEU A 86 37.36 -29.46 23.64
CA LEU A 86 38.42 -29.55 22.62
C LEU A 86 39.81 -29.21 23.17
N VAL A 87 39.95 -28.32 24.17
CA VAL A 87 41.27 -27.87 24.64
C VAL A 87 41.80 -28.78 25.77
N PRO A 88 42.98 -29.41 25.65
CA PRO A 88 43.57 -30.19 26.74
C PRO A 88 44.09 -29.29 27.87
N PRO A 89 43.87 -29.62 29.17
CA PRO A 89 43.18 -30.82 29.66
C PRO A 89 41.65 -30.76 29.48
N LEU A 90 41.13 -31.80 28.82
CA LEU A 90 39.70 -31.92 28.51
C LEU A 90 38.86 -31.93 29.80
N TYR A 91 37.65 -31.39 29.72
CA TYR A 91 36.68 -31.33 30.83
C TYR A 91 37.08 -30.41 32.00
N THR A 92 38.01 -29.46 31.78
CA THR A 92 38.39 -28.47 32.79
C THR A 92 38.36 -27.05 32.23
N PHE A 93 37.86 -26.10 33.03
CA PHE A 93 37.86 -24.67 32.68
C PHE A 93 39.16 -24.03 33.15
N VAL A 94 40.24 -24.11 32.36
CA VAL A 94 41.53 -23.50 32.72
C VAL A 94 42.10 -22.70 31.55
N VAL A 95 41.75 -21.41 31.51
CA VAL A 95 42.30 -20.43 30.56
C VAL A 95 43.77 -20.19 30.90
N SER A 96 44.66 -20.94 30.26
CA SER A 96 46.10 -20.97 30.60
C SER A 96 46.98 -20.36 29.52
N LYS A 97 46.48 -20.23 28.28
CA LYS A 97 47.24 -19.83 27.10
C LYS A 97 46.69 -18.57 26.45
N PHE A 98 47.58 -17.79 25.82
CA PHE A 98 47.23 -16.57 25.08
C PHE A 98 46.26 -16.83 23.91
N GLU A 99 46.29 -18.04 23.35
CA GLU A 99 45.41 -18.51 22.26
C GLU A 99 43.91 -18.56 22.68
N ASP A 100 43.63 -18.94 23.94
CA ASP A 100 42.26 -19.01 24.49
C ASP A 100 41.67 -17.60 24.66
N LEU A 101 42.51 -16.65 25.11
CA LEU A 101 42.14 -15.23 25.23
C LEU A 101 41.87 -14.59 23.87
N LEU A 102 42.67 -14.92 22.85
CA LEU A 102 42.44 -14.45 21.47
C LEU A 102 41.11 -14.99 20.91
N THR A 103 40.80 -16.26 21.18
CA THR A 103 39.53 -16.85 20.74
C THR A 103 38.35 -16.17 21.41
N LEU A 104 38.37 -15.99 22.73
CA LEU A 104 37.33 -15.25 23.45
C LEU A 104 37.15 -13.82 22.90
N PHE A 105 38.26 -13.12 22.62
CA PHE A 105 38.23 -11.76 22.08
C PHE A 105 37.60 -11.69 20.69
N VAL A 106 37.99 -12.58 19.78
CA VAL A 106 37.45 -12.61 18.40
C VAL A 106 35.96 -12.95 18.40
N PHE A 107 35.52 -13.86 19.27
CA PHE A 107 34.11 -14.21 19.42
C PHE A 107 33.29 -13.05 19.98
N LEU A 108 33.78 -12.39 21.03
CA LEU A 108 33.15 -11.20 21.60
C LEU A 108 33.06 -10.06 20.56
N ALA A 109 34.14 -9.80 19.83
CA ALA A 109 34.16 -8.80 18.77
C ALA A 109 33.15 -9.12 17.67
N THR A 110 33.09 -10.37 17.22
CA THR A 110 32.14 -10.83 16.19
C THR A 110 30.69 -10.67 16.64
N ALA A 111 30.36 -11.06 17.88
CA ALA A 111 29.02 -10.90 18.44
C ALA A 111 28.61 -9.42 18.51
N VAL A 112 29.51 -8.55 18.95
CA VAL A 112 29.26 -7.11 19.04
C VAL A 112 29.07 -6.48 17.66
N ILE A 113 29.96 -6.75 16.69
CA ILE A 113 29.89 -6.20 15.34
C ILE A 113 28.60 -6.66 14.65
N THR A 114 28.30 -7.95 14.72
CA THR A 114 27.13 -8.52 14.05
C THR A 114 25.83 -8.00 14.67
N SER A 115 25.81 -7.85 15.99
CA SER A 115 24.71 -7.19 16.70
C SER A 115 24.48 -5.75 16.23
N GLN A 116 25.55 -4.95 16.15
CA GLN A 116 25.44 -3.55 15.76
C GLN A 116 24.87 -3.43 14.34
N LEU A 117 25.38 -4.26 13.43
CA LEU A 117 24.90 -4.30 12.05
C LEU A 117 23.42 -4.71 11.97
N ALA A 118 23.02 -5.78 12.67
CA ALA A 118 21.63 -6.23 12.71
C ALA A 118 20.69 -5.17 13.34
N SER A 119 21.16 -4.48 14.38
CA SER A 119 20.39 -3.40 15.02
C SER A 119 20.24 -2.20 14.10
N ALA A 120 21.30 -1.83 13.38
CA ALA A 120 21.24 -0.76 12.38
C ALA A 120 20.25 -1.09 11.25
N GLN A 121 20.33 -2.30 10.68
CA GLN A 121 19.39 -2.74 9.63
C GLN A 121 17.93 -2.68 10.10
N ARG A 122 17.64 -3.10 11.34
CA ARG A 122 16.28 -3.05 11.90
C ARG A 122 15.80 -1.60 12.06
N ARG A 123 16.64 -0.70 12.56
CA ARG A 123 16.30 0.72 12.70
C ARG A 123 15.97 1.34 11.34
N SER A 124 16.80 1.12 10.32
CA SER A 124 16.53 1.60 8.97
C SER A 124 15.22 1.04 8.39
N ALA A 125 14.92 -0.24 8.64
CA ALA A 125 13.67 -0.84 8.19
C ALA A 125 12.44 -0.28 8.94
N GLU A 126 12.56 0.01 10.23
CA GLU A 126 11.49 0.63 11.03
C GLU A 126 11.24 2.08 10.62
N GLU A 127 12.31 2.85 10.38
CA GLU A 127 12.23 4.21 9.85
C GLU A 127 11.58 4.24 8.45
N ALA A 128 11.99 3.34 7.55
CA ALA A 128 11.40 3.22 6.22
C ALA A 128 9.90 2.91 6.27
N ARG A 129 9.50 1.95 7.13
CA ARG A 129 8.07 1.63 7.36
C ARG A 129 7.30 2.79 7.99
N GLY A 130 7.94 3.58 8.85
CA GLY A 130 7.36 4.80 9.41
C GLY A 130 7.04 5.81 8.31
N ARG A 131 8.03 6.10 7.45
CA ARG A 131 7.87 7.02 6.32
C ARG A 131 6.84 6.54 5.30
N GLU A 132 6.81 5.24 5.01
CA GLU A 132 5.82 4.64 4.12
C GLU A 132 4.40 4.86 4.64
N ARG A 133 4.16 4.64 5.94
CA ARG A 133 2.86 4.89 6.57
C ARG A 133 2.47 6.35 6.54
N GLU A 134 3.39 7.24 6.89
CA GLU A 134 3.16 8.69 6.85
C GLU A 134 2.81 9.16 5.44
N THR A 135 3.59 8.74 4.44
CA THR A 135 3.36 9.07 3.02
C THR A 135 1.99 8.56 2.56
N ARG A 136 1.63 7.34 2.96
CA ARG A 136 0.32 6.76 2.64
C ARG A 136 -0.83 7.56 3.24
N LEU A 137 -0.72 7.97 4.52
CA LEU A 137 -1.74 8.79 5.17
C LEU A 137 -1.89 10.16 4.50
N LEU A 138 -0.78 10.80 4.16
CA LEU A 138 -0.78 12.08 3.43
C LEU A 138 -1.41 11.92 2.04
N TYR A 139 -1.12 10.82 1.34
CA TYR A 139 -1.72 10.53 0.04
C TYR A 139 -3.23 10.30 0.14
N GLU A 140 -3.70 9.52 1.11
CA GLU A 140 -5.12 9.29 1.37
C GLU A 140 -5.85 10.61 1.69
N GLN A 141 -5.24 11.48 2.51
CA GLN A 141 -5.78 12.82 2.80
C GLN A 141 -5.80 13.73 1.56
N ALA A 142 -4.75 13.72 0.75
CA ALA A 142 -4.69 14.50 -0.48
C ALA A 142 -5.78 14.05 -1.47
N GLN A 143 -6.04 12.75 -1.59
CA GLN A 143 -7.13 12.23 -2.41
C GLN A 143 -8.51 12.67 -1.90
N GLU A 144 -8.75 12.63 -0.59
CA GLU A 144 -10.01 13.09 0.00
C GLU A 144 -10.23 14.59 -0.26
N LEU A 145 -9.20 15.41 -0.07
CA LEU A 145 -9.25 16.84 -0.35
C LEU A 145 -9.49 17.12 -1.84
N ALA A 146 -8.80 16.41 -2.74
CA ALA A 146 -9.02 16.54 -4.18
C ALA A 146 -10.46 16.16 -4.57
N ALA A 147 -11.00 15.08 -4.02
CA ALA A 147 -12.38 14.67 -4.26
C ALA A 147 -13.41 15.70 -3.76
N LEU A 148 -13.16 16.33 -2.60
CA LEU A 148 -14.01 17.40 -2.07
C LEU A 148 -13.94 18.67 -2.94
N GLN A 149 -12.73 19.07 -3.36
CA GLN A 149 -12.54 20.21 -4.26
C GLN A 149 -13.26 20.00 -5.59
N GLU A 150 -13.19 18.79 -6.15
CA GLU A 150 -13.86 18.45 -7.39
C GLU A 150 -15.39 18.52 -7.26
N ARG A 151 -15.95 17.97 -6.17
CA ARG A 151 -17.39 18.12 -5.88
C ARG A 151 -17.81 19.58 -5.77
N GLN A 152 -17.00 20.43 -5.14
CA GLN A 152 -17.28 21.87 -5.04
C GLN A 152 -17.15 22.59 -6.38
N ARG A 153 -16.21 22.17 -7.24
CA ARG A 153 -16.09 22.68 -8.61
C ARG A 153 -17.35 22.34 -9.41
N LEU A 154 -17.74 21.07 -9.43
CA LEU A 154 -18.94 20.60 -10.13
C LEU A 154 -20.22 21.26 -9.61
N ALA A 155 -20.36 21.44 -8.29
CA ALA A 155 -21.52 22.14 -7.72
C ALA A 155 -21.63 23.60 -8.19
N ARG A 156 -20.49 24.30 -8.35
CA ARG A 156 -20.48 25.67 -8.89
C ARG A 156 -20.81 25.69 -10.38
N GLU A 157 -20.21 24.81 -11.15
CA GLU A 157 -20.46 24.69 -12.59
C GLU A 157 -21.94 24.37 -12.89
N LEU A 158 -22.52 23.44 -12.11
CA LEU A 158 -23.96 23.17 -12.12
C LEU A 158 -24.79 24.40 -11.75
N HIS A 159 -24.43 25.11 -10.68
CA HIS A 159 -25.16 26.30 -10.25
C HIS A 159 -25.14 27.42 -11.30
N ASP A 160 -23.99 27.63 -11.96
CA ASP A 160 -23.82 28.67 -12.96
C ASP A 160 -24.63 28.34 -14.24
N SER A 161 -24.56 27.10 -14.74
CA SER A 161 -25.36 26.66 -15.91
C SER A 161 -26.86 26.75 -15.65
N VAL A 162 -27.34 26.31 -14.47
CA VAL A 162 -28.76 26.40 -14.10
C VAL A 162 -29.20 27.86 -13.99
N SER A 163 -28.42 28.69 -13.32
CA SER A 163 -28.69 30.13 -13.19
C SER A 163 -28.79 30.81 -14.56
N GLN A 164 -27.90 30.46 -15.50
CA GLN A 164 -27.91 30.99 -16.86
C GLN A 164 -29.15 30.56 -17.64
N ALA A 165 -29.53 29.27 -17.59
CA ALA A 165 -30.73 28.77 -18.26
C ALA A 165 -32.00 29.44 -17.72
N LEU A 166 -32.11 29.56 -16.39
CA LEU A 166 -33.24 30.24 -15.74
C LEU A 166 -33.33 31.72 -16.12
N TYR A 167 -32.18 32.42 -16.21
CA TYR A 167 -32.17 33.82 -16.64
C TYR A 167 -32.66 33.96 -18.08
N GLY A 168 -32.19 33.11 -19.00
CA GLY A 168 -32.66 33.13 -20.39
C GLY A 168 -34.15 32.81 -20.51
N ILE A 169 -34.65 31.80 -19.80
CA ILE A 169 -36.09 31.50 -19.75
C ILE A 169 -36.89 32.71 -19.26
N SER A 170 -36.42 33.40 -18.21
CA SER A 170 -37.11 34.59 -17.69
C SER A 170 -37.13 35.73 -18.70
N LEU A 171 -36.04 35.96 -19.42
CA LEU A 171 -35.93 37.00 -20.44
C LEU A 171 -36.90 36.74 -21.59
N TRP A 172 -36.90 35.53 -22.13
CA TRP A 172 -37.81 35.16 -23.22
C TRP A 172 -39.28 35.16 -22.80
N ALA A 173 -39.59 34.78 -21.56
CA ALA A 173 -40.94 34.90 -21.03
C ALA A 173 -41.43 36.36 -20.98
N HIS A 174 -40.52 37.33 -20.75
CA HIS A 174 -40.85 38.74 -20.91
C HIS A 174 -41.13 39.11 -22.38
N THR A 175 -40.34 38.60 -23.32
CA THR A 175 -40.52 38.83 -24.77
C THR A 175 -41.85 38.27 -25.27
N VAL A 176 -42.24 37.07 -24.82
CA VAL A 176 -43.55 36.48 -25.12
C VAL A 176 -44.68 37.38 -24.62
N ARG A 177 -44.56 37.90 -23.39
CA ARG A 177 -45.58 38.79 -22.82
C ARG A 177 -45.73 40.09 -23.62
N GLU A 178 -44.62 40.69 -24.03
CA GLU A 178 -44.62 41.93 -24.82
C GLU A 178 -45.18 41.75 -26.24
N ALA A 179 -44.86 40.62 -26.89
CA ALA A 179 -45.42 40.26 -28.21
C ALA A 179 -46.94 40.01 -28.16
N LEU A 180 -47.43 39.36 -27.08
CA LEU A 180 -48.86 39.16 -26.86
C LEU A 180 -49.60 40.47 -26.60
N GLU A 181 -49.03 41.39 -25.82
CA GLU A 181 -49.59 42.73 -25.57
C GLU A 181 -49.65 43.57 -26.86
N SER A 182 -48.68 43.38 -27.76
CA SER A 182 -48.59 44.08 -29.05
C SER A 182 -49.41 43.43 -30.17
N SER A 183 -50.11 42.32 -29.90
CA SER A 183 -50.89 41.53 -30.87
C SER A 183 -50.04 40.99 -32.05
N GLU A 184 -48.80 40.58 -31.79
CA GLU A 184 -47.88 39.98 -32.76
C GLU A 184 -47.70 38.46 -32.50
N PRO A 185 -48.66 37.62 -32.92
CA PRO A 185 -48.68 36.19 -32.55
C PRO A 185 -47.49 35.39 -33.10
N GLU A 186 -46.96 35.73 -34.28
CA GLU A 186 -45.79 35.05 -34.86
C GLU A 186 -44.52 35.25 -34.00
N GLN A 187 -44.32 36.45 -33.43
CA GLN A 187 -43.18 36.69 -32.51
C GLN A 187 -43.36 35.98 -31.17
N ALA A 188 -44.58 35.90 -30.66
CA ALA A 188 -44.86 35.17 -29.42
C ALA A 188 -44.59 33.67 -29.59
N GLU A 189 -44.98 33.09 -30.73
CA GLU A 189 -44.74 31.67 -31.04
C GLU A 189 -43.24 31.37 -31.19
N ALA A 190 -42.49 32.21 -31.90
CA ALA A 190 -41.03 32.09 -32.02
C ALA A 190 -40.32 32.18 -30.66
N ALA A 191 -40.71 33.15 -29.81
CA ALA A 191 -40.12 33.31 -28.49
C ALA A 191 -40.44 32.13 -27.54
N ILE A 192 -41.59 31.46 -27.70
CA ILE A 192 -41.91 30.22 -26.97
C ILE A 192 -41.01 29.06 -27.44
N GLU A 193 -40.77 28.95 -28.75
CA GLU A 193 -39.86 27.93 -29.31
C GLU A 193 -38.42 28.10 -28.78
N ASP A 194 -37.97 29.35 -28.66
CA ASP A 194 -36.66 29.69 -28.07
C ASP A 194 -36.59 29.33 -26.56
N VAL A 195 -37.66 29.55 -25.78
CA VAL A 195 -37.74 29.11 -24.36
C VAL A 195 -37.62 27.60 -24.25
N LEU A 196 -38.39 26.86 -25.05
CA LEU A 196 -38.41 25.39 -25.00
C LEU A 196 -37.05 24.83 -25.38
N THR A 197 -36.44 25.35 -26.46
CA THR A 197 -35.10 24.95 -26.90
C THR A 197 -34.05 25.20 -25.82
N LEU A 198 -34.09 26.36 -25.16
CA LEU A 198 -33.14 26.70 -24.10
C LEU A 198 -33.34 25.82 -22.85
N ALA A 199 -34.58 25.51 -22.49
CA ALA A 199 -34.91 24.64 -21.37
C ALA A 199 -34.44 23.20 -21.61
N GLU A 200 -34.64 22.67 -22.82
CA GLU A 200 -34.16 21.34 -23.22
C GLU A 200 -32.63 21.26 -23.22
N ALA A 201 -31.97 22.29 -23.76
CA ALA A 201 -30.50 22.37 -23.75
C ALA A 201 -29.93 22.40 -22.31
N GLY A 202 -30.52 23.22 -21.43
CA GLY A 202 -30.09 23.31 -20.03
C GLY A 202 -30.33 22.02 -19.23
N LEU A 203 -31.47 21.34 -19.46
CA LEU A 203 -31.75 20.04 -18.85
C LEU A 203 -30.77 18.95 -19.31
N ALA A 204 -30.45 18.92 -20.62
CA ALA A 204 -29.46 17.99 -21.16
C ALA A 204 -28.07 18.23 -20.55
N GLU A 205 -27.69 19.50 -20.34
CA GLU A 205 -26.42 19.87 -19.73
C GLU A 205 -26.30 19.45 -18.26
N MET A 206 -27.33 19.73 -17.45
CA MET A 206 -27.41 19.22 -16.07
C MET A 206 -27.34 17.69 -16.02
N HIS A 207 -28.10 17.01 -16.88
CA HIS A 207 -28.10 15.54 -16.90
C HIS A 207 -26.72 14.98 -17.22
N ALA A 208 -26.00 15.52 -18.22
CA ALA A 208 -24.65 15.03 -18.53
C ALA A 208 -23.67 15.18 -17.37
N LEU A 209 -23.69 16.32 -16.65
CA LEU A 209 -22.85 16.55 -15.48
C LEU A 209 -23.20 15.62 -14.31
N ILE A 210 -24.47 15.25 -14.14
CA ILE A 210 -24.92 14.26 -13.14
C ILE A 210 -24.53 12.83 -13.55
N PHE A 211 -24.58 12.50 -14.85
CA PHE A 211 -24.21 11.17 -15.36
C PHE A 211 -22.69 10.95 -15.44
N GLU A 212 -21.88 12.01 -15.58
CA GLU A 212 -20.41 11.94 -15.37
C GLU A 212 -20.03 11.53 -13.94
N LEU A 213 -20.97 11.65 -12.97
CA LEU A 213 -20.71 11.38 -11.56
C LEU A 213 -20.98 9.94 -11.11
N ARG A 214 -21.51 9.04 -11.97
CA ARG A 214 -21.53 7.57 -11.77
C ARG A 214 -22.28 6.88 -12.91
N PRO A 215 -21.67 5.95 -13.66
CA PRO A 215 -22.45 5.06 -14.50
C PRO A 215 -23.03 3.94 -13.63
N GLU A 216 -24.22 4.13 -13.07
CA GLU A 216 -25.02 3.00 -12.52
C GLU A 216 -25.16 1.87 -13.57
N SER A 217 -25.10 2.24 -14.86
CA SER A 217 -25.05 1.32 -16.00
C SER A 217 -23.78 0.46 -16.05
N LEU A 218 -22.64 0.90 -15.52
CA LEU A 218 -21.41 0.11 -15.54
C LEU A 218 -21.45 -1.06 -14.56
N GLU A 219 -22.07 -0.85 -13.39
CA GLU A 219 -22.26 -1.89 -12.38
C GLU A 219 -23.32 -2.92 -12.79
N THR A 220 -24.36 -2.50 -13.51
CA THR A 220 -25.53 -3.34 -13.84
C THR A 220 -25.51 -3.92 -15.24
N GLU A 221 -25.01 -3.19 -16.23
CA GLU A 221 -25.07 -3.55 -17.66
C GLU A 221 -23.69 -3.81 -18.28
N GLY A 222 -22.61 -3.39 -17.62
CA GLY A 222 -21.23 -3.57 -18.08
C GLY A 222 -20.65 -2.39 -18.86
N LEU A 223 -19.36 -2.49 -19.19
CA LEU A 223 -18.58 -1.44 -19.84
C LEU A 223 -19.06 -1.15 -21.26
N VAL A 224 -19.32 -2.21 -22.05
CA VAL A 224 -19.72 -2.08 -23.46
C VAL A 224 -21.08 -1.40 -23.57
N ALA A 225 -22.03 -1.79 -22.72
CA ALA A 225 -23.36 -1.19 -22.69
C ALA A 225 -23.30 0.29 -22.28
N ALA A 226 -22.49 0.63 -21.27
CA ALA A 226 -22.31 2.01 -20.82
C ALA A 226 -21.71 2.89 -21.94
N LEU A 227 -20.65 2.43 -22.62
CA LEU A 227 -20.03 3.16 -23.73
C LEU A 227 -20.98 3.32 -24.93
N THR A 228 -21.77 2.29 -25.24
CA THR A 228 -22.77 2.34 -26.32
C THR A 228 -23.79 3.45 -26.07
N LYS A 229 -24.35 3.50 -24.85
CA LYS A 229 -25.29 4.56 -24.45
C LYS A 229 -24.65 5.95 -24.51
N GLN A 230 -23.38 6.08 -24.12
CA GLN A 230 -22.66 7.34 -24.17
C GLN A 230 -22.45 7.83 -25.62
N VAL A 231 -22.09 6.93 -26.54
CA VAL A 231 -21.97 7.24 -27.98
C VAL A 231 -23.31 7.67 -28.56
N GLU A 232 -24.40 6.99 -28.23
CA GLU A 232 -25.75 7.38 -28.66
C GLU A 232 -26.14 8.77 -28.13
N ALA A 233 -25.86 9.05 -26.85
CA ALA A 233 -26.11 10.36 -26.26
C ALA A 233 -25.29 11.48 -26.94
N LEU A 234 -24.02 11.24 -27.26
CA LEU A 234 -23.15 12.17 -27.99
C LEU A 234 -23.66 12.46 -29.40
N ARG A 235 -24.07 11.42 -30.14
CA ARG A 235 -24.67 11.56 -31.48
C ARG A 235 -25.94 12.40 -31.43
N ALA A 236 -26.84 12.11 -30.48
CA ALA A 236 -28.10 12.83 -30.34
C ALA A 236 -27.90 14.31 -29.95
N ARG A 237 -26.97 14.56 -29.01
CA ARG A 237 -26.77 15.90 -28.43
C ARG A 237 -26.00 16.84 -29.35
N TYR A 238 -24.91 16.37 -29.96
CA TYR A 238 -23.99 17.24 -30.70
C TYR A 238 -24.11 17.08 -32.22
N LYS A 239 -25.00 16.19 -32.69
CA LYS A 239 -25.13 15.83 -34.12
C LYS A 239 -23.80 15.43 -34.76
N LEU A 240 -22.90 14.85 -33.96
CA LEU A 240 -21.58 14.39 -34.41
C LEU A 240 -21.69 12.98 -34.99
N THR A 241 -20.92 12.71 -36.04
CA THR A 241 -20.70 11.35 -36.54
C THR A 241 -19.64 10.69 -35.65
N VAL A 242 -20.09 9.84 -34.72
CA VAL A 242 -19.21 9.07 -33.83
C VAL A 242 -19.22 7.62 -34.31
N GLU A 243 -18.07 7.07 -34.71
CA GLU A 243 -17.91 5.64 -34.99
C GLU A 243 -17.37 4.94 -33.74
N ALA A 244 -17.97 3.80 -33.38
CA ALA A 244 -17.56 3.02 -32.22
C ALA A 244 -17.44 1.55 -32.62
N ASP A 245 -16.26 0.98 -32.40
CA ASP A 245 -15.98 -0.45 -32.55
C ASP A 245 -15.73 -1.03 -31.16
N LEU A 246 -16.75 -1.70 -30.62
CA LEU A 246 -16.75 -2.23 -29.25
C LEU A 246 -16.64 -3.76 -29.31
N VAL A 247 -15.71 -4.30 -28.55
CA VAL A 247 -15.54 -5.75 -28.36
C VAL A 247 -16.59 -6.31 -27.39
N ASP A 248 -16.65 -7.63 -27.25
CA ASP A 248 -17.44 -8.29 -26.20
C ASP A 248 -17.01 -7.83 -24.79
N GLU A 249 -17.94 -7.90 -23.84
CA GLU A 249 -17.73 -7.42 -22.47
C GLU A 249 -16.48 -8.05 -21.84
N PRO A 250 -15.47 -7.24 -21.46
CA PRO A 250 -14.21 -7.78 -20.96
C PRO A 250 -14.35 -8.30 -19.52
N ASP A 251 -13.69 -9.44 -19.24
CA ASP A 251 -13.61 -10.02 -17.89
C ASP A 251 -12.58 -9.26 -17.03
N LEU A 252 -12.99 -8.07 -16.57
CA LEU A 252 -12.20 -7.16 -15.74
C LEU A 252 -12.93 -6.86 -14.43
N SER A 253 -12.18 -6.53 -13.39
CA SER A 253 -12.76 -6.01 -12.14
C SER A 253 -13.48 -4.68 -12.39
N LEU A 254 -14.53 -4.40 -11.62
CA LEU A 254 -15.32 -3.17 -11.72
C LEU A 254 -14.44 -1.91 -11.71
N GLU A 255 -13.47 -1.84 -10.80
CA GLU A 255 -12.51 -0.73 -10.70
C GLU A 255 -11.72 -0.48 -11.99
N LYS A 256 -11.35 -1.55 -12.73
CA LYS A 256 -10.67 -1.42 -14.03
C LYS A 256 -11.64 -0.99 -15.13
N LYS A 257 -12.89 -1.46 -15.09
CA LYS A 257 -13.94 -1.01 -16.02
C LYS A 257 -14.25 0.47 -15.83
N GLU A 258 -14.33 0.94 -14.59
CA GLU A 258 -14.54 2.37 -14.27
C GLU A 258 -13.38 3.23 -14.77
N ALA A 259 -12.14 2.75 -14.60
CA ALA A 259 -10.96 3.44 -15.11
C ALA A 259 -10.98 3.54 -16.65
N LEU A 260 -11.33 2.47 -17.36
CA LEU A 260 -11.46 2.49 -18.82
C LEU A 260 -12.58 3.42 -19.29
N TYR A 261 -13.73 3.39 -18.64
CA TYR A 261 -14.87 4.24 -18.97
C TYR A 261 -14.55 5.74 -18.82
N ARG A 262 -13.71 6.12 -17.86
CA ARG A 262 -13.29 7.53 -17.67
C ARG A 262 -12.28 8.03 -18.70
N ILE A 263 -11.65 7.14 -19.47
CA ILE A 263 -10.63 7.49 -20.48
C ILE A 263 -11.23 7.57 -21.89
N ALA A 264 -12.27 6.77 -22.16
CA ALA A 264 -12.97 6.70 -23.45
C ALA A 264 -13.77 7.98 -23.73
#